data_AF-A0A452YU08-F1
#
_entry.id   AF-A0A452YU08-F1
#
_cell.length_a   1.000
_cell.length_b   1.000
_cell.length_c   1.000
_cell.angle_alpha   90.00
_cell.angle_beta   90.00
_cell.angle_gamma   90.00
#
_symmetry.space_group_name_H-M   'P 1'
#
loop_
_entity.id
_entity.type
_entity.pdbx_description
1 polymer ?
#
loop_
_entity_poly.entity_id
_entity_poly.type
_entity_poly.pdbx_seq_one_letter_code
_entity_poly.pdbx_strand_id
1 'polypeptide(L)' 'QMRAAVRHVASLFPTAIISGRSRDKVFDFVKLTELYYAGSHGMDIMGPIRKSESNGHHVECVRSTDSEVKQLS' A
#
# COMPACT_ATOMS: atom_id res chain seq x y z
N GLN A 1 10.01 -16.92 2.57
CA GLN A 1 10.06 -16.90 4.05
C GLN A 1 9.50 -15.60 4.62
N MET A 2 10.09 -14.42 4.35
CA MET A 2 9.60 -13.13 4.89
C MET A 2 8.14 -12.80 4.55
N ARG A 3 7.71 -12.98 3.29
CA ARG A 3 6.32 -12.69 2.89
C ARG A 3 5.29 -13.50 3.68
N ALA A 4 5.58 -14.76 4.00
CA ALA A 4 4.68 -15.61 4.78
C ALA A 4 4.56 -15.13 6.22
N ALA A 5 5.67 -14.72 6.84
CA ALA A 5 5.66 -14.15 8.19
C ALA A 5 4.85 -12.84 8.24
N VAL A 6 5.09 -11.92 7.29
CA VAL A 6 4.35 -10.66 7.20
C VAL A 6 2.85 -10.90 6.99
N ARG A 7 2.49 -11.85 6.12
CA ARG A 7 1.10 -12.24 5.90
C ARG A 7 0.43 -12.80 7.16
N HIS A 8 1.16 -13.59 7.94
CA HIS A 8 0.64 -14.10 9.21
C HIS A 8 0.36 -12.96 10.19
N VAL A 9 1.29 -12.01 10.35
CA VAL A 9 1.09 -10.83 11.21
C VAL A 9 -0.11 -10.00 10.73
N ALA A 10 -0.24 -9.77 9.43
CA ALA A 10 -1.35 -9.05 8.83
C ALA A 10 -2.73 -9.69 9.05
N SER A 11 -2.76 -11.01 9.24
CA SER A 11 -4.01 -11.71 9.57
C SER A 11 -4.46 -11.51 11.02
N LEU A 12 -3.55 -11.08 11.91
CA LEU A 12 -3.80 -10.91 13.33
C LEU A 12 -3.96 -9.42 13.71
N PHE A 13 -3.20 -8.54 13.05
CA PHE A 13 -3.14 -7.12 13.38
C PHE A 13 -3.15 -6.24 12.13
N PRO A 14 -3.75 -5.04 12.19
CA PRO A 14 -3.56 -4.03 11.15
C PRO A 14 -2.06 -3.79 10.93
N THR A 15 -1.56 -4.10 9.74
CA THR A 15 -0.14 -4.10 9.43
C THR A 15 0.14 -3.18 8.24
N ALA A 16 1.19 -2.37 8.34
CA ALA A 16 1.59 -1.42 7.32
C ALA A 16 3.06 -1.57 6.94
N ILE A 17 3.39 -1.29 5.67
CA ILE A 17 4.77 -1.10 5.20
C ILE A 17 4.96 0.36 4.81
N ILE A 18 5.93 1.01 5.44
CA ILE A 18 6.27 2.43 5.22
C ILE A 18 7.63 2.51 4.55
N SER A 19 7.73 3.24 3.45
CA SER A 19 8.97 3.38 2.68
C SER A 19 9.13 4.77 2.09
N GLY A 20 10.40 5.20 1.95
CA GLY A 20 10.76 6.36 1.14
C GLY A 20 10.60 6.14 -0.37
N ARG A 21 10.47 4.88 -0.82
CA ARG A 21 10.28 4.55 -2.24
C ARG A 21 8.83 4.74 -2.66
N SER A 22 8.60 4.92 -3.96
CA SER A 22 7.26 4.97 -4.54
C SER A 22 6.43 3.76 -4.09
N ARG A 23 5.18 4.01 -3.72
CA ARG A 23 4.26 2.99 -3.19
C ARG A 23 4.17 1.77 -4.11
N ASP A 24 4.04 2.00 -5.41
CA ASP A 24 3.83 0.92 -6.40
C ASP A 24 5.03 -0.02 -6.49
N LYS A 25 6.26 0.51 -6.44
CA LYS A 25 7.47 -0.33 -6.40
C LYS A 25 7.54 -1.21 -5.15
N VAL A 26 7.11 -0.69 -4.00
CA VAL A 26 7.09 -1.46 -2.74
C VAL A 26 5.98 -2.51 -2.79
N PHE A 27 4.81 -2.16 -3.32
CA PHE A 27 3.73 -3.12 -3.54
C PHE A 27 4.15 -4.24 -4.50
N ASP A 28 4.77 -3.91 -5.63
CA ASP A 28 5.30 -4.88 -6.59
C ASP A 28 6.38 -5.79 -5.98
N PHE A 29 7.17 -5.26 -5.03
CA PHE A 29 8.18 -6.04 -4.33
C PHE A 29 7.58 -6.98 -3.26
N VAL A 30 6.51 -6.59 -2.57
CA VAL A 30 5.93 -7.36 -1.45
C VAL A 30 4.77 -8.25 -1.90
N LYS A 31 3.88 -7.71 -2.73
CA LYS A 31 2.70 -8.34 -3.34
C LYS A 31 1.75 -8.97 -2.32
N LEU A 32 1.44 -8.26 -1.23
CA LEU A 32 0.45 -8.69 -0.23
C LEU A 32 -0.66 -7.65 -0.17
N THR A 33 -1.87 -8.03 -0.57
CA THR A 33 -3.02 -7.12 -0.69
C THR A 33 -3.67 -6.81 0.65
N GLU A 34 -3.35 -7.58 1.68
CA GLU A 34 -3.86 -7.47 3.05
C GLU A 34 -3.13 -6.42 3.91
N LEU A 35 -2.14 -5.72 3.35
CA LEU A 35 -1.36 -4.69 4.05
C LEU A 35 -1.79 -3.27 3.68
N TYR A 36 -1.54 -2.34 4.60
CA TYR A 36 -1.44 -0.93 4.27
C TYR A 36 -0.05 -0.64 3.68
N TYR A 37 0.01 0.24 2.69
CA TYR A 37 1.27 0.71 2.11
C TYR A 37 1.34 2.23 2.18
N ALA A 38 2.47 2.76 2.65
CA ALA A 38 2.81 4.15 2.50
C ALA A 38 4.15 4.27 1.75
N GLY A 39 4.13 4.90 0.58
CA GLY A 39 5.31 5.19 -0.23
C GLY A 39 5.63 6.69 -0.25
N SER A 40 6.67 7.06 -1.00
CA SER A 40 7.05 8.46 -1.27
C SER A 40 7.23 9.25 0.02
N HIS A 41 8.02 8.71 0.94
CA HIS A 41 8.25 9.27 2.29
C HIS A 41 6.97 9.38 3.14
N GLY A 42 5.95 8.56 2.84
CA GLY A 42 4.70 8.50 3.59
C GLY A 42 3.56 9.31 2.98
N MET A 43 3.76 9.96 1.83
CA MET A 43 2.72 10.78 1.17
C MET A 43 1.68 9.94 0.44
N ASP A 44 2.07 8.79 -0.13
CA ASP A 44 1.17 7.95 -0.94
C ASP A 44 0.68 6.75 -0.16
N ILE A 45 -0.57 6.79 0.29
CA ILE A 45 -1.17 5.75 1.14
C ILE A 45 -2.14 4.88 0.33
N MET A 46 -2.06 3.56 0.50
CA MET A 46 -3.05 2.59 0.00
C MET A 46 -3.45 1.64 1.12
N GLY A 47 -4.76 1.43 1.25
CA GLY A 47 -5.33 0.47 2.18
C GLY A 47 -5.39 -0.97 1.62
N PRO A 48 -5.63 -1.96 2.49
CA PRO A 48 -5.76 -3.33 2.08
C PRO A 48 -7.01 -3.55 1.21
N ILE A 49 -6.88 -4.40 0.20
CA ILE A 49 -8.00 -4.76 -0.67
C ILE A 49 -8.90 -5.73 0.11
N ARG A 50 -10.05 -5.24 0.58
CA ARG A 50 -11.07 -6.10 1.19
C ARG A 50 -11.75 -6.91 0.09
N LYS A 51 -11.75 -8.24 0.20
CA LYS A 51 -12.64 -9.09 -0.58
C LYS A 51 -14.05 -8.86 -0.02
N SER A 52 -14.84 -8.06 -0.72
CA SER A 52 -16.22 -7.77 -0.30
C SER A 52 -17.09 -9.01 -0.46
N GLU A 53 -17.64 -9.51 0.64
CA GLU A 53 -19.08 -9.81 0.65
C GLU A 53 -19.76 -8.53 1.16
N SER A 54 -20.56 -7.92 0.29
CA SER A 54 -21.40 -6.72 0.44
C SER A 54 -21.33 -5.91 1.77
N ASN A 55 -20.68 -4.74 1.74
CA ASN A 55 -21.29 -3.43 2.07
C ASN A 55 -20.24 -2.33 2.24
N GLY A 56 -20.07 -1.50 1.20
CA GLY A 56 -20.42 -0.08 1.33
C GLY A 56 -19.50 0.89 2.07
N HIS A 57 -18.21 0.63 2.29
CA HIS A 57 -17.27 1.71 2.62
C HIS A 57 -16.08 1.69 1.65
N HIS A 58 -16.33 2.31 0.49
CA HIS A 58 -15.27 2.75 -0.42
C HIS A 58 -14.49 3.84 0.31
N VAL A 59 -13.40 3.46 0.99
CA VAL A 59 -12.35 4.43 1.29
C VAL A 59 -11.79 4.85 -0.05
N GLU A 60 -12.29 5.99 -0.52
CA GLU A 60 -11.84 6.71 -1.69
C GLU A 60 -10.32 6.75 -1.65
N CYS A 61 -9.71 5.98 -2.54
CA CYS A 61 -8.30 6.07 -2.83
C CYS A 61 -8.10 7.50 -3.35
N VAL A 62 -7.61 8.38 -2.49
CA VAL A 62 -7.10 9.68 -2.94
C VAL A 62 -5.98 9.32 -3.92
N ARG A 63 -6.30 9.40 -5.22
CA ARG A 63 -5.33 9.28 -6.28
C ARG A 63 -4.44 10.49 -6.13
N SER A 64 -3.34 10.33 -5.39
CA SER A 64 -2.22 11.26 -5.45
C SER A 64 -1.86 11.37 -6.92
N THR A 65 -2.10 12.54 -7.50
CA THR A 65 -1.75 12.81 -8.89
C THR A 65 -0.26 12.62 -9.03
N ASP A 66 0.17 11.63 -9.80
CA ASP A 66 1.52 11.58 -10.35
C ASP A 66 1.67 12.85 -11.21
N SER A 67 2.13 13.93 -10.58
CA SER A 67 2.64 15.07 -11.32
C SER A 67 4.04 14.67 -11.72
N GLU A 68 4.22 14.41 -13.03
CA GLU A 68 5.51 14.19 -13.66
C GLU A 68 6.45 15.37 -13.40
N VAL A 69 7.14 15.38 -12.26
CA VAL A 69 8.34 16.21 -12.09
C VAL A 69 9.53 15.43 -12.59
N LYS A 70 9.60 15.31 -13.93
CA LYS A 70 10.87 15.15 -14.62
C LYS A 70 11.65 16.46 -14.42
N GLN A 71 12.31 16.60 -13.27
CA GLN A 71 13.33 17.63 -13.09
C GLN A 71 14.50 17.25 -13.99
N LEU A 72 14.52 17.89 -15.16
CA LEU A 72 15.72 18.10 -15.96
C LEU A 72 16.63 19.02 -15.13
N SER A 73 17.75 18.48 -14.68
CA SER A 73 18.95 19.24 -14.33
C SER A 73 20.16 18.48 -14.83
#